data_AF-A0A7C1CJT6-F1
#
_entry.id   AF-A0A7C1CJT6-F1
#
_cell.length_a   1.000
_cell.length_b   1.000
_cell.length_c   1.000
_cell.angle_alpha   90.00
_cell.angle_beta   90.00
_cell.angle_gamma   90.00
#
_symmetry.space_group_name_H-M   'P 1'
#
loop_
_entity.id
_entity.type
_entity.pdbx_description
1 polymer ?
#
loop_
_entity_poly.entity_id
_entity_poly.type
_entity_poly.pdbx_seq_one_letter_code
_entity_poly.pdbx_strand_id
1 'polypeptide(L)'
;MARKLYSKIVVKRANQGTSKSLHWGSLIVGVLFLALSVPQTVIAGPVEVGGTQWETRIVFPLPHAMHPVITRQNQTLIVNFPNTLGQRFSLKDVFMIETLDVDGSVARITMKQPFSFTTVLDESFPRVLIDLSASIESAPACPILHMEAIPSIQGVTITFYLRDHQAPVVLVSKDNRIFLVFDEDVSCDRELSPLTPFAELLEFSGMVHLEEGSALAFRLHPEHTLSRVDTQEAAQKIVLFVDTPISPEKRYAMAATAFDAGDV
;
A
#
# COMPACT_ATOMS: atom_id res chain seq x y z
N MET A 1 -3.80 29.37 -15.53
CA MET A 1 -5.02 30.11 -15.14
C MET A 1 -6.18 29.12 -15.06
N ALA A 2 -6.62 28.72 -13.87
CA ALA A 2 -7.80 27.88 -13.69
C ALA A 2 -8.59 28.41 -12.48
N ARG A 3 -9.85 28.81 -12.72
CA ARG A 3 -10.75 29.41 -11.74
C ARG A 3 -11.37 28.31 -10.87
N LYS A 4 -11.24 28.41 -9.55
CA LYS A 4 -12.04 27.64 -8.58
C LYS A 4 -13.49 28.13 -8.62
N LEU A 5 -14.41 27.25 -8.95
CA LEU A 5 -15.85 27.45 -8.80
C LEU A 5 -16.26 26.97 -7.41
N TYR A 6 -16.59 27.90 -6.52
CA TYR A 6 -17.31 27.62 -5.28
C TYR A 6 -18.80 27.86 -5.52
N SER A 7 -19.63 26.83 -5.34
CA SER A 7 -21.08 26.99 -5.28
C SER A 7 -21.51 27.14 -3.82
N LYS A 8 -22.18 28.25 -3.50
CA LYS A 8 -22.69 28.57 -2.16
C LYS A 8 -24.22 28.67 -2.28
N ILE A 9 -24.95 27.72 -1.70
CA ILE A 9 -26.42 27.72 -1.72
C ILE A 9 -26.90 28.38 -0.42
N VAL A 10 -27.66 29.47 -0.55
CA VAL A 10 -28.32 30.18 0.56
C VAL A 10 -29.83 30.04 0.38
N VAL A 11 -30.49 29.34 1.30
CA VAL A 11 -31.96 29.26 1.35
C VAL A 11 -32.47 30.37 2.27
N LYS A 12 -33.13 31.37 1.69
CA LYS A 12 -33.89 32.40 2.41
C LYS A 12 -35.35 31.96 2.48
N ARG A 13 -35.96 31.97 3.67
CA ARG A 13 -37.42 31.92 3.82
C ARG A 13 -37.91 33.20 4.49
N ALA A 14 -38.97 33.74 3.91
CA ALA A 14 -39.70 34.92 4.33
C ALA A 14 -41.04 34.53 5.00
N ASN A 15 -41.64 35.54 5.65
CA ASN A 15 -42.97 35.64 6.25
C ASN A 15 -43.09 35.07 7.67
N GLN A 16 -43.80 35.70 8.61
CA GLN A 16 -45.01 36.51 8.49
C GLN A 16 -45.03 37.75 9.40
N GLY A 17 -45.90 38.69 9.05
CA GLY A 17 -46.09 39.95 9.76
C GLY A 17 -47.15 39.95 10.86
N THR A 18 -47.14 41.11 11.52
CA THR A 18 -48.22 41.85 12.21
C THR A 18 -48.89 41.23 13.43
N SER A 19 -48.70 41.89 14.58
CA SER A 19 -49.81 42.52 15.31
C SER A 19 -49.30 43.62 16.24
N LYS A 20 -50.03 44.74 16.31
CA LYS A 20 -49.79 45.91 17.15
C LYS A 20 -50.68 45.83 18.39
N SER A 21 -50.15 46.10 19.58
CA SER A 21 -50.78 47.00 20.57
C SER A 21 -49.92 47.18 21.82
N LEU A 22 -49.52 48.43 22.06
CA LEU A 22 -49.49 49.18 23.32
C LEU A 22 -49.58 48.40 24.66
N HIS A 23 -48.61 48.56 25.56
CA HIS A 23 -48.80 49.31 26.82
C HIS A 23 -47.47 49.60 27.53
N TRP A 24 -47.41 50.78 28.15
CA TRP A 24 -46.30 51.39 28.85
C TRP A 24 -45.99 50.72 30.20
N GLY A 25 -44.71 50.78 30.61
CA GLY A 25 -44.35 50.97 32.01
C GLY A 25 -43.51 49.86 32.65
N SER A 26 -42.24 50.19 32.90
CA SER A 26 -41.44 49.69 34.03
C SER A 26 -41.06 48.21 34.09
N LEU A 27 -39.95 47.82 33.43
CA LEU A 27 -39.00 46.78 33.90
C LEU A 27 -37.80 46.63 32.93
N ILE A 28 -37.07 47.72 32.64
CA ILE A 28 -35.90 47.69 31.73
C ILE A 28 -34.61 47.77 32.55
N VAL A 29 -34.30 46.75 33.36
CA VAL A 29 -32.92 46.46 33.81
C VAL A 29 -32.70 44.95 34.08
N GLY A 30 -33.74 44.18 34.43
CA GLY A 30 -33.58 42.77 34.85
C GLY A 30 -33.71 41.68 33.78
N VAL A 31 -34.24 41.97 32.58
CA VAL A 31 -34.56 40.94 31.56
C VAL A 31 -33.54 40.93 30.40
N LEU A 32 -32.66 41.93 30.29
CA LEU A 32 -31.63 41.95 29.24
C LEU A 32 -30.41 41.05 29.53
N PHE A 33 -30.26 40.55 30.77
CA PHE A 33 -29.18 39.63 31.14
C PHE A 33 -29.54 38.14 31.01
N LEU A 34 -30.79 37.80 30.70
CA LEU A 34 -31.23 36.41 30.50
C LEU A 34 -31.24 35.97 29.01
N ALA A 35 -30.86 36.86 28.09
CA ALA A 35 -30.80 36.57 26.65
C ALA A 35 -29.37 36.38 26.10
N LEU A 36 -28.33 36.36 26.96
CA LEU A 36 -26.92 36.22 26.55
C LEU A 36 -26.26 34.90 26.95
N SER A 37 -27.01 33.97 27.53
CA SER A 37 -26.58 32.59 27.77
C SER A 37 -27.22 31.63 26.77
N VAL A 38 -27.23 31.98 25.48
CA VAL A 38 -27.31 30.93 24.47
C VAL A 38 -25.94 30.24 24.52
N PRO A 39 -25.83 28.97 24.95
CA PRO A 39 -24.57 28.26 24.81
C PRO A 39 -24.23 28.31 23.32
N GLN A 40 -23.13 28.99 22.99
CA GLN A 40 -22.56 28.87 21.66
C GLN A 40 -22.11 27.42 21.57
N THR A 41 -22.98 26.57 21.02
CA THR A 41 -22.59 25.26 20.55
C THR A 41 -21.49 25.55 19.54
N VAL A 42 -20.24 25.27 19.92
CA VAL A 42 -19.09 25.31 19.01
C VAL A 42 -19.34 24.18 18.01
N ILE A 43 -20.02 24.53 16.93
CA ILE A 43 -20.31 23.61 15.83
C ILE A 43 -18.98 23.40 15.11
N ALA A 44 -18.50 22.16 15.12
CA ALA A 44 -17.34 21.79 14.31
C ALA A 44 -17.61 22.14 12.84
N GLY A 45 -16.58 22.57 12.11
CA GLY A 45 -16.70 22.97 10.71
C GLY A 45 -17.21 21.85 9.79
N PRO A 46 -17.47 22.14 8.51
CA PRO A 46 -17.79 21.08 7.55
C PRO A 46 -16.59 20.15 7.35
N VAL A 47 -16.84 18.86 7.20
CA VAL A 47 -15.81 17.90 6.78
C VAL A 47 -15.38 18.23 5.36
N GLU A 48 -14.08 18.34 5.14
CA GLU A 48 -13.50 18.68 3.84
C GLU A 48 -12.85 17.43 3.23
N VAL A 49 -13.12 17.19 1.94
CA VAL A 49 -12.53 16.08 1.19
C VAL A 49 -11.88 16.65 -0.07
N GLY A 50 -10.61 16.35 -0.30
CA GLY A 50 -9.86 16.81 -1.47
C GLY A 50 -8.81 15.80 -1.91
N GLY A 51 -8.57 15.68 -3.21
CA GLY A 51 -7.58 14.71 -3.70
C GLY A 51 -7.58 14.51 -5.20
N THR A 52 -7.08 13.35 -5.60
CA THR A 52 -7.03 12.77 -6.94
C THR A 52 -7.57 11.34 -6.89
N GLN A 53 -7.63 10.65 -8.02
CA GLN A 53 -8.02 9.23 -8.05
C GLN A 53 -7.03 8.27 -7.35
N TRP A 54 -5.85 8.75 -6.92
CA TRP A 54 -4.79 7.95 -6.30
C TRP A 54 -4.46 8.35 -4.87
N GLU A 55 -4.86 9.56 -4.47
CA GLU A 55 -4.59 10.12 -3.16
C GLU A 55 -5.81 10.93 -2.72
N THR A 56 -6.25 10.77 -1.48
CA THR A 56 -7.39 11.54 -0.94
C THR A 56 -7.10 11.96 0.48
N ARG A 57 -7.22 13.26 0.76
CA ARG A 57 -7.14 13.82 2.11
C ARG A 57 -8.56 14.14 2.60
N ILE A 58 -8.87 13.67 3.80
CA ILE A 58 -10.09 14.02 4.53
C ILE A 58 -9.69 14.84 5.76
N VAL A 59 -10.35 15.97 5.95
CA VAL A 59 -10.14 16.84 7.11
C VAL A 59 -11.41 16.85 7.94
N PHE A 60 -11.33 16.32 9.15
CA PHE A 60 -12.38 16.39 10.16
C PHE A 60 -12.06 17.55 11.11
N PRO A 61 -12.67 18.73 10.94
CA PRO A 61 -12.58 19.77 11.96
C PRO A 61 -13.23 19.27 13.25
N LEU A 62 -12.62 19.59 14.37
CA LEU A 62 -13.05 19.19 15.70
C LEU A 62 -13.37 20.44 16.53
N PRO A 63 -14.31 20.35 17.48
CA PRO A 63 -14.54 21.47 18.40
C PRO A 63 -13.34 21.65 19.34
N HIS A 64 -12.69 20.55 19.73
CA HIS A 64 -11.54 20.49 20.65
C HIS A 64 -10.59 19.39 20.17
N ALA A 65 -9.30 19.46 20.51
CA ALA A 65 -8.34 18.41 20.17
C ALA A 65 -8.74 17.08 20.84
N MET A 66 -8.91 16.03 20.03
CA MET A 66 -9.20 14.68 20.52
C MET A 66 -8.66 13.64 19.54
N HIS A 67 -8.23 12.50 20.08
CA HIS A 67 -7.74 11.37 19.31
C HIS A 67 -8.88 10.40 18.99
N PRO A 68 -9.32 10.29 17.73
CA PRO A 68 -10.28 9.26 17.35
C PRO A 68 -9.64 7.87 17.37
N VAL A 69 -10.45 6.85 17.62
CA VAL A 69 -10.05 5.46 17.45
C VAL A 69 -10.31 5.05 16.02
N ILE A 70 -9.25 4.68 15.31
CA ILE A 70 -9.31 4.35 13.89
C ILE A 70 -9.11 2.85 13.72
N THR A 71 -10.04 2.20 13.02
CA THR A 71 -10.02 0.77 12.75
C THR A 71 -10.22 0.52 11.27
N ARG A 72 -9.49 -0.44 10.71
CA ARG A 72 -9.65 -0.88 9.32
C ARG A 72 -10.39 -2.22 9.31
N GLN A 73 -11.46 -2.29 8.52
CA GLN A 73 -12.21 -3.52 8.25
C GLN A 73 -12.34 -3.67 6.74
N ASN A 74 -11.60 -4.60 6.16
CA ASN A 74 -11.51 -4.78 4.70
C ASN A 74 -11.15 -3.46 4.01
N GLN A 75 -11.93 -3.04 3.02
CA GLN A 75 -11.79 -1.78 2.28
C GLN A 75 -12.50 -0.60 2.96
N THR A 76 -12.88 -0.72 4.24
CA THR A 76 -13.52 0.35 5.01
C THR A 76 -12.64 0.82 6.17
N LEU A 77 -12.44 2.14 6.26
CA LEU A 77 -11.87 2.80 7.42
C LEU A 77 -13.00 3.30 8.32
N ILE A 78 -12.98 2.92 9.59
CA ILE A 78 -13.96 3.33 10.59
C ILE A 78 -13.24 4.23 11.60
N VAL A 79 -13.68 5.48 11.67
CA VAL A 79 -13.12 6.51 12.54
C VAL A 79 -14.15 6.82 13.63
N ASN A 80 -13.86 6.43 14.86
CA ASN A 80 -14.72 6.64 16.02
C ASN A 80 -14.22 7.84 16.81
N PHE A 81 -15.01 8.91 16.83
CA PHE A 81 -14.74 10.11 17.60
C PHE A 81 -15.36 9.97 18.99
N PRO A 82 -14.65 10.36 20.06
CA PRO A 82 -15.20 10.37 21.41
C PRO A 82 -16.45 11.25 21.56
N ASN A 83 -16.52 12.33 20.77
CA ASN A 83 -17.63 13.27 20.73
C ASN A 83 -18.27 13.32 19.34
N THR A 84 -19.50 13.82 19.26
CA THR A 84 -20.22 14.01 18.00
C THR A 84 -19.53 15.08 17.15
N LEU A 85 -19.22 14.76 15.90
CA LEU A 85 -18.61 15.68 14.92
C LEU A 85 -19.59 16.71 14.37
N GLY A 86 -20.89 16.43 14.40
CA GLY A 86 -21.92 17.32 13.91
C GLY A 86 -23.07 16.59 13.24
N GLN A 87 -23.67 17.24 12.23
CA GLN A 87 -24.82 16.72 11.52
C GLN A 87 -24.45 15.51 10.65
N ARG A 88 -25.38 14.55 10.57
CA ARG A 88 -25.25 13.37 9.70
C ARG A 88 -25.17 13.79 8.24
N PHE A 89 -24.24 13.20 7.49
CA PHE A 89 -24.16 13.36 6.05
C PHE A 89 -23.50 12.15 5.38
N SER A 90 -23.67 12.07 4.06
CA SER A 90 -23.11 11.03 3.20
C SER A 90 -22.55 11.65 1.93
N LEU A 91 -21.38 11.21 1.50
CA LEU A 91 -20.76 11.52 0.21
C LEU A 91 -20.51 10.20 -0.53
N LYS A 92 -20.70 10.22 -1.85
CA LYS A 92 -20.51 9.04 -2.70
C LYS A 92 -19.66 9.38 -3.91
N ASP A 93 -18.85 8.41 -4.32
CA ASP A 93 -18.07 8.45 -5.56
C ASP A 93 -17.18 9.71 -5.68
N VAL A 94 -16.40 9.97 -4.63
CA VAL A 94 -15.50 11.14 -4.54
C VAL A 94 -14.06 10.68 -4.51
N PHE A 95 -13.28 11.00 -5.55
CA PHE A 95 -11.88 10.59 -5.66
C PHE A 95 -11.73 9.07 -5.52
N MET A 96 -10.94 8.60 -4.55
CA MET A 96 -10.78 7.19 -4.21
C MET A 96 -11.88 6.61 -3.32
N ILE A 97 -12.75 7.46 -2.76
CA ILE A 97 -13.79 7.07 -1.81
C ILE A 97 -15.02 6.60 -2.59
N GLU A 98 -15.47 5.38 -2.30
CA GLU A 98 -16.74 4.87 -2.77
C GLU A 98 -17.89 5.51 -1.98
N THR A 99 -17.82 5.43 -0.65
CA THR A 99 -18.78 6.06 0.26
C THR A 99 -18.10 6.62 1.51
N LEU A 100 -18.45 7.85 1.90
CA LEU A 100 -18.10 8.44 3.19
C LEU A 100 -19.41 8.77 3.92
N ASP A 101 -19.71 8.02 4.97
CA ASP A 101 -20.89 8.21 5.81
C ASP A 101 -20.48 8.66 7.21
N VAL A 102 -21.02 9.80 7.66
CA VAL A 102 -20.80 10.30 9.02
C VAL A 102 -22.10 10.24 9.79
N ASP A 103 -22.14 9.37 10.80
CA ASP A 103 -23.27 9.17 11.71
C ASP A 103 -22.94 9.75 13.10
N GLY A 104 -22.87 11.08 13.18
CA GLY A 104 -22.63 11.79 14.44
C GLY A 104 -21.19 11.64 14.94
N SER A 105 -20.89 10.58 15.70
CA SER A 105 -19.57 10.31 16.28
C SER A 105 -18.76 9.29 15.49
N VAL A 106 -19.32 8.67 14.45
CA VAL A 106 -18.64 7.64 13.66
C VAL A 106 -18.59 8.06 12.20
N ALA A 107 -17.40 8.04 11.60
CA ALA A 107 -17.23 8.15 10.15
C ALA A 107 -16.83 6.79 9.55
N ARG A 108 -17.56 6.34 8.53
CA ARG A 108 -17.29 5.13 7.76
C ARG A 108 -16.87 5.53 6.36
N ILE A 109 -15.68 5.11 5.95
CA ILE A 109 -15.03 5.51 4.71
C ILE A 109 -14.72 4.25 3.93
N THR A 110 -15.54 3.92 2.94
CA THR A 110 -15.36 2.78 2.05
C THR A 110 -14.62 3.23 0.80
N MET A 111 -13.58 2.48 0.45
CA MET A 111 -12.65 2.83 -0.63
C MET A 111 -12.94 2.00 -1.88
N LYS A 112 -12.79 2.60 -3.07
CA LYS A 112 -12.99 1.92 -4.36
C LYS A 112 -11.96 0.83 -4.65
N GLN A 113 -10.80 0.89 -3.98
CA GLN A 113 -9.65 0.02 -4.20
C GLN A 113 -8.86 -0.15 -2.90
N PRO A 114 -7.95 -1.16 -2.80
CA PRO A 114 -7.04 -1.30 -1.68
C PRO A 114 -6.30 0.00 -1.34
N PHE A 115 -6.09 0.28 -0.06
CA PHE A 115 -5.58 1.57 0.40
C PHE A 115 -4.68 1.47 1.62
N SER A 116 -3.75 2.43 1.72
CA SER A 116 -2.99 2.74 2.92
C SER A 116 -3.46 4.09 3.47
N PHE A 117 -3.22 4.34 4.76
CA PHE A 117 -3.60 5.60 5.36
C PHE A 117 -2.60 6.07 6.41
N THR A 118 -2.49 7.39 6.55
CA THR A 118 -1.82 8.04 7.68
C THR A 118 -2.76 9.06 8.31
N THR A 119 -2.57 9.31 9.60
CA THR A 119 -3.45 10.21 10.37
C THR A 119 -2.62 11.19 11.17
N VAL A 120 -3.00 12.47 11.08
CA VAL A 120 -2.35 13.55 11.83
C VAL A 120 -3.41 14.30 12.62
N LEU A 121 -3.16 14.48 13.92
CA LEU A 121 -3.93 15.41 14.75
C LEU A 121 -3.19 16.76 14.76
N ASP A 122 -3.87 17.82 14.32
CA ASP A 122 -3.38 19.18 14.44
C ASP A 122 -4.10 19.84 15.62
N GLU A 123 -3.36 20.02 16.72
CA GLU A 123 -3.88 20.61 17.96
C GLU A 123 -3.98 22.14 17.89
N SER A 124 -3.20 22.78 17.01
CA SER A 124 -3.22 24.24 16.84
C SER A 124 -4.50 24.71 16.14
N PHE A 125 -5.00 23.88 15.23
CA PHE A 125 -6.32 24.03 14.61
C PHE A 125 -7.07 22.72 14.80
N PRO A 126 -7.81 22.52 15.91
CA PRO A 126 -8.38 21.23 16.28
C PRO A 126 -9.03 20.50 15.11
N ARG A 127 -8.29 19.57 14.50
CA ARG A 127 -8.72 18.81 13.33
C ARG A 127 -7.91 17.53 13.19
N VAL A 128 -8.57 16.50 12.67
CA VAL A 128 -7.92 15.25 12.27
C VAL A 128 -7.81 15.23 10.77
N LEU A 129 -6.59 15.05 10.28
CA LEU A 129 -6.28 14.84 8.87
C LEU A 129 -6.10 13.34 8.66
N ILE A 130 -6.79 12.80 7.67
CA ILE A 130 -6.62 11.42 7.22
C ILE A 130 -6.16 11.48 5.77
N ASP A 131 -4.94 11.05 5.54
CA ASP A 131 -4.37 10.90 4.21
C ASP A 131 -4.52 9.47 3.77
N LEU A 132 -5.21 9.29 2.64
CA LEU A 132 -5.47 8.02 2.00
C LEU A 132 -4.64 7.98 0.71
N SER A 133 -3.97 6.87 0.50
CA SER A 133 -3.24 6.61 -0.74
C SER A 133 -3.66 5.26 -1.28
N ALA A 134 -3.74 5.15 -2.60
CA ALA A 134 -3.95 3.87 -3.26
C ALA A 134 -2.85 2.94 -2.79
N SER A 135 -3.23 1.89 -2.07
CA SER A 135 -2.31 0.79 -1.88
C SER A 135 -2.37 0.10 -3.22
N ILE A 136 -1.26 0.13 -3.94
CA ILE A 136 -0.93 -1.03 -4.75
C ILE A 136 -0.97 -2.16 -3.72
N GLU A 137 -1.97 -3.02 -3.86
CA GLU A 137 -2.08 -4.29 -3.15
C GLU A 137 -0.66 -4.80 -2.93
N SER A 138 -0.28 -5.10 -1.68
CA SER A 138 1.11 -5.45 -1.31
C SER A 138 1.71 -6.24 -2.44
N ALA A 139 2.65 -5.65 -3.18
CA ALA A 139 3.05 -6.18 -4.48
C ALA A 139 3.23 -7.69 -4.33
N PRO A 140 2.59 -8.51 -5.19
CA PRO A 140 2.52 -9.95 -4.99
C PRO A 140 3.90 -10.44 -4.61
N ALA A 141 3.97 -10.98 -3.38
CA ALA A 141 5.24 -11.15 -2.71
C ALA A 141 6.14 -12.02 -3.58
N CYS A 142 7.38 -11.60 -3.79
CA CYS A 142 8.29 -12.31 -4.69
C CYS A 142 8.25 -13.83 -4.41
N PRO A 143 7.93 -14.67 -5.42
CA PRO A 143 7.78 -16.12 -5.23
C PRO A 143 9.11 -16.80 -4.89
N ILE A 144 10.24 -16.15 -5.16
CA ILE A 144 11.57 -16.65 -4.79
C ILE A 144 11.89 -16.15 -3.36
N LEU A 145 12.04 -17.10 -2.43
CA LEU A 145 12.41 -16.81 -1.04
C LEU A 145 13.90 -16.55 -0.90
N HIS A 146 14.71 -17.40 -1.54
CA HIS A 146 16.16 -17.39 -1.43
C HIS A 146 16.80 -18.12 -2.63
N MET A 147 18.07 -17.79 -2.90
CA MET A 147 18.88 -18.50 -3.86
C MET A 147 20.23 -18.87 -3.26
N GLU A 148 20.67 -20.08 -3.57
CA GLU A 148 21.94 -20.64 -3.10
C GLU A 148 22.75 -21.12 -4.30
N ALA A 149 24.07 -20.93 -4.28
CA ALA A 149 24.97 -21.51 -5.27
C ALA A 149 26.04 -22.35 -4.59
N ILE A 150 26.13 -23.62 -4.98
CA ILE A 150 27.06 -24.59 -4.42
C ILE A 150 28.06 -24.99 -5.52
N PRO A 151 29.35 -24.62 -5.41
CA PRO A 151 30.36 -25.06 -6.35
C PRO A 151 30.67 -26.55 -6.16
N SER A 152 31.01 -27.22 -7.26
CA SER A 152 31.34 -28.65 -7.31
C SER A 152 32.44 -28.90 -8.35
N ILE A 153 32.95 -30.13 -8.40
CA ILE A 153 33.94 -30.54 -9.41
C ILE A 153 33.41 -30.49 -10.86
N GLN A 154 32.09 -30.57 -11.04
CA GLN A 154 31.45 -30.58 -12.36
C GLN A 154 30.96 -29.19 -12.80
N GLY A 155 31.00 -28.20 -11.91
CA GLY A 155 30.44 -26.87 -12.16
C GLY A 155 29.82 -26.27 -10.91
N VAL A 156 28.83 -25.39 -11.07
CA VAL A 156 28.08 -24.77 -9.99
C VAL A 156 26.62 -25.20 -10.06
N THR A 157 26.04 -25.55 -8.91
CA THR A 157 24.60 -25.79 -8.78
C THR A 157 23.93 -24.55 -8.19
N ILE A 158 22.96 -23.97 -8.88
CA ILE A 158 22.17 -22.82 -8.39
C ILE A 158 20.77 -23.32 -8.04
N THR A 159 20.36 -23.11 -6.79
CA THR A 159 19.03 -23.53 -6.30
C THR A 159 18.19 -22.30 -5.98
N PHE A 160 17.00 -22.24 -6.57
CA PHE A 160 15.95 -21.29 -6.23
C PHE A 160 14.99 -21.96 -5.26
N TYR A 161 14.82 -21.37 -4.08
CA TYR A 161 13.80 -21.80 -3.13
C TYR A 161 12.55 -20.95 -3.33
N LEU A 162 11.43 -21.61 -3.58
CA LEU A 162 10.16 -20.98 -3.88
C LEU A 162 9.25 -20.94 -2.64
N ARG A 163 8.34 -19.99 -2.63
CA ARG A 163 7.24 -19.92 -1.66
C ARG A 163 6.24 -21.05 -1.91
N ASP A 164 5.56 -21.50 -0.86
CA ASP A 164 4.55 -22.55 -0.93
C ASP A 164 3.53 -22.30 -2.06
N HIS A 165 3.20 -23.38 -2.78
CA HIS A 165 2.25 -23.41 -3.89
C HIS A 165 2.69 -22.66 -5.16
N GLN A 166 3.97 -22.30 -5.28
CA GLN A 166 4.53 -21.71 -6.49
C GLN A 166 5.24 -22.77 -7.33
N ALA A 167 4.79 -22.97 -8.56
CA ALA A 167 5.39 -23.93 -9.48
C ALA A 167 5.56 -23.31 -10.88
N PRO A 168 6.59 -22.47 -11.08
CA PRO A 168 6.79 -21.81 -12.35
C PRO A 168 7.21 -22.80 -13.42
N VAL A 169 6.83 -22.49 -14.66
CA VAL A 169 7.38 -23.16 -15.84
C VAL A 169 8.75 -22.56 -16.13
N VAL A 170 9.78 -23.40 -16.22
CA VAL A 170 11.13 -22.96 -16.54
C VAL A 170 11.37 -23.05 -18.05
N LEU A 171 11.65 -21.91 -18.67
CA LEU A 171 12.01 -21.83 -20.09
C LEU A 171 13.47 -21.40 -20.23
N VAL A 172 14.20 -22.04 -21.14
CA VAL A 172 15.60 -21.72 -21.43
C VAL A 172 15.74 -21.31 -22.88
N SER A 173 16.30 -20.13 -23.11
CA SER A 173 16.60 -19.60 -24.44
C SER A 173 18.01 -20.00 -24.89
N LYS A 174 18.23 -19.97 -26.21
CA LYS A 174 19.53 -20.28 -26.84
C LYS A 174 20.64 -19.29 -26.47
N ASP A 175 20.31 -18.11 -25.98
CA ASP A 175 21.24 -17.07 -25.55
C ASP A 175 21.52 -17.10 -24.04
N ASN A 176 21.40 -18.27 -23.42
CA ASN A 176 21.65 -18.50 -21.99
C ASN A 176 20.75 -17.68 -21.07
N ARG A 177 19.56 -17.28 -21.54
CA ARG A 177 18.51 -16.71 -20.70
C ARG A 177 17.62 -17.80 -20.14
N ILE A 178 17.27 -17.66 -18.87
CA ILE A 178 16.37 -18.53 -18.15
C ILE A 178 15.17 -17.68 -17.73
N PHE A 179 13.97 -18.16 -18.04
CA PHE A 179 12.72 -17.52 -17.65
C PHE A 179 11.99 -18.43 -16.68
N LEU A 180 11.60 -17.89 -15.53
CA LEU A 180 10.68 -18.53 -14.60
C LEU A 180 9.31 -17.91 -14.80
N VAL A 181 8.40 -18.65 -15.41
CA VAL A 181 7.07 -18.16 -15.79
C VAL A 181 6.04 -18.59 -14.75
N PHE A 182 5.38 -17.62 -14.14
CA PHE A 182 4.31 -17.80 -13.17
C PHE A 182 2.97 -17.47 -13.83
N ASP A 183 1.92 -18.19 -13.43
CA ASP A 183 0.52 -18.03 -13.85
C ASP A 183 -0.21 -16.91 -13.09
N GLU A 184 0.50 -16.23 -12.20
CA GLU A 184 0.06 -15.06 -11.47
C GLU A 184 1.01 -13.89 -11.69
N ASP A 185 0.50 -12.68 -11.44
CA ASP A 185 1.34 -11.49 -11.38
C ASP A 185 2.24 -11.58 -10.15
N VAL A 186 3.54 -11.37 -10.36
CA VAL A 186 4.55 -11.38 -9.30
C VAL A 186 5.32 -10.06 -9.30
N SER A 187 5.95 -9.71 -8.18
CA SER A 187 6.81 -8.54 -8.10
C SER A 187 8.07 -8.86 -7.29
N CYS A 188 9.23 -8.80 -7.96
CA CYS A 188 10.54 -9.14 -7.37
C CYS A 188 11.61 -8.05 -7.53
N ASP A 189 11.26 -6.88 -8.06
CA ASP A 189 12.22 -5.85 -8.45
C ASP A 189 13.08 -5.35 -7.27
N ARG A 190 12.56 -5.40 -6.04
CA ARG A 190 13.31 -4.91 -4.85
C ARG A 190 14.12 -6.01 -4.19
N GLU A 191 13.64 -7.25 -4.27
CA GLU A 191 14.17 -8.43 -3.59
C GLU A 191 15.32 -9.07 -4.38
N LEU A 192 15.25 -9.04 -5.72
CA LEU A 192 16.23 -9.66 -6.62
C LEU A 192 17.19 -8.66 -7.28
N SER A 193 16.99 -7.35 -7.11
CA SER A 193 18.00 -6.36 -7.51
C SER A 193 19.35 -6.50 -6.77
N PRO A 194 19.40 -6.85 -5.47
CA PRO A 194 20.67 -7.00 -4.74
C PRO A 194 21.26 -8.42 -4.78
N LEU A 195 21.13 -9.18 -5.88
CA LEU A 195 21.75 -10.52 -6.04
C LEU A 195 23.27 -10.48 -6.24
N THR A 196 23.93 -9.59 -5.50
CA THR A 196 25.37 -9.34 -5.44
C THR A 196 26.23 -10.60 -5.32
N PRO A 197 25.87 -11.67 -4.57
CA PRO A 197 26.77 -12.83 -4.45
C PRO A 197 26.84 -13.72 -5.70
N PHE A 198 25.91 -13.58 -6.67
CA PHE A 198 25.85 -14.44 -7.85
C PHE A 198 26.08 -13.69 -9.17
N ALA A 199 26.35 -12.39 -9.13
CA ALA A 199 26.43 -11.53 -10.32
C ALA A 199 27.46 -11.99 -11.37
N GLU A 200 28.52 -12.70 -10.96
CA GLU A 200 29.52 -13.26 -11.89
C GLU A 200 29.03 -14.51 -12.64
N LEU A 201 27.98 -15.17 -12.14
CA LEU A 201 27.42 -16.41 -12.71
C LEU A 201 26.07 -16.18 -13.37
N LEU A 202 25.18 -15.50 -12.66
CA LEU A 202 23.77 -15.33 -12.99
C LEU A 202 23.29 -13.91 -12.65
N GLU A 203 22.81 -13.21 -13.67
CA GLU A 203 22.29 -11.85 -13.56
C GLU A 203 20.76 -11.86 -13.65
N PHE A 204 20.09 -11.18 -12.72
CA PHE A 204 18.66 -10.89 -12.87
C PHE A 204 18.46 -9.77 -13.89
N SER A 205 17.82 -10.11 -15.02
CA SER A 205 17.60 -9.19 -16.14
C SER A 205 16.30 -8.39 -16.02
N GLY A 206 15.50 -8.65 -15.00
CA GLY A 206 14.22 -8.00 -14.75
C GLY A 206 13.02 -8.92 -14.93
N MET A 207 11.85 -8.30 -14.99
CA MET A 207 10.55 -8.98 -15.06
C MET A 207 9.79 -8.56 -16.32
N VAL A 208 9.00 -9.49 -16.85
CA VAL A 208 8.12 -9.26 -18.00
C VAL A 208 6.69 -9.64 -17.62
N HIS A 209 5.74 -8.72 -17.80
CA HIS A 209 4.32 -9.03 -17.66
C HIS A 209 3.80 -9.72 -18.93
N LEU A 210 3.01 -10.77 -18.73
CA LEU A 210 2.35 -11.56 -19.76
C LEU A 210 0.82 -11.35 -19.65
N GLU A 211 0.05 -11.84 -20.63
CA GLU A 211 -1.42 -11.72 -20.59
C GLU A 211 -2.05 -12.48 -19.40
N GLU A 212 -1.42 -13.57 -18.96
CA GLU A 212 -1.92 -14.47 -17.91
C GLU A 212 -0.87 -14.69 -16.79
N GLY A 213 -0.10 -13.65 -16.46
CA GLY A 213 0.86 -13.71 -15.34
C GLY A 213 2.16 -12.97 -15.63
N SER A 214 3.26 -13.46 -15.07
CA SER A 214 4.54 -12.76 -15.11
C SER A 214 5.73 -13.71 -15.23
N ALA A 215 6.79 -13.25 -15.89
CA ALA A 215 8.03 -14.00 -16.06
C ALA A 215 9.22 -13.27 -15.44
N LEU A 216 9.99 -13.97 -14.62
CA LEU A 216 11.27 -13.50 -14.11
C LEU A 216 12.38 -13.94 -15.07
N ALA A 217 13.20 -13.00 -15.54
CA ALA A 217 14.26 -13.26 -16.49
C ALA A 217 15.63 -13.23 -15.80
N PHE A 218 16.40 -14.29 -16.01
CA PHE A 218 17.77 -14.42 -15.56
C PHE A 218 18.68 -14.69 -16.75
N ARG A 219 19.94 -14.27 -16.66
CA ARG A 219 20.94 -14.47 -17.70
C ARG A 219 22.20 -15.07 -17.09
N LEU A 220 22.63 -16.21 -17.61
CA LEU A 220 23.95 -16.74 -17.26
C LEU A 220 25.03 -15.95 -17.98
N HIS A 221 26.16 -15.75 -17.30
CA HIS A 221 27.32 -15.10 -17.89
C HIS A 221 27.83 -15.91 -19.11
N PRO A 222 28.31 -15.27 -20.19
CA PRO A 222 28.69 -15.97 -21.43
C PRO A 222 29.77 -17.06 -21.28
N GLU A 223 30.54 -17.01 -20.20
CA GLU A 223 31.60 -17.99 -19.89
C GLU A 223 31.06 -19.31 -19.30
N HIS A 224 29.75 -19.39 -19.10
CA HIS A 224 29.08 -20.51 -18.47
C HIS A 224 27.98 -21.06 -19.35
N THR A 225 27.73 -22.37 -19.22
CA THR A 225 26.70 -23.07 -19.97
C THR A 225 25.78 -23.81 -19.03
N LEU A 226 24.47 -23.66 -19.24
CA LEU A 226 23.48 -24.44 -18.50
C LEU A 226 23.48 -25.87 -19.04
N SER A 227 23.84 -26.84 -18.21
CA SER A 227 23.81 -28.26 -18.59
C SER A 227 22.47 -28.91 -18.33
N ARG A 228 21.81 -28.55 -17.22
CA ARG A 228 20.52 -29.13 -16.84
C ARG A 228 19.69 -28.19 -15.97
N VAL A 229 18.38 -28.33 -16.07
CA VAL A 229 17.41 -27.77 -15.14
C VAL A 229 16.62 -28.92 -14.53
N ASP A 230 16.43 -28.90 -13.22
CA ASP A 230 15.59 -29.83 -12.48
C ASP A 230 14.58 -29.04 -11.65
N THR A 231 13.29 -29.33 -11.83
CA THR A 231 12.21 -28.67 -11.09
C THR A 231 11.63 -29.67 -10.10
N GLN A 232 11.80 -29.39 -8.81
CA GLN A 232 11.36 -30.28 -7.72
C GLN A 232 10.16 -29.64 -7.03
N GLU A 233 8.98 -29.77 -7.64
CA GLU A 233 7.72 -29.16 -7.16
C GLU A 233 7.41 -29.53 -5.71
N ALA A 234 7.52 -30.82 -5.33
CA ALA A 234 7.26 -31.26 -3.96
C ALA A 234 8.21 -30.63 -2.93
N ALA A 235 9.41 -30.25 -3.35
CA ALA A 235 10.42 -29.58 -2.52
C ALA A 235 10.44 -28.05 -2.72
N GLN A 236 9.52 -27.51 -3.52
CA GLN A 236 9.38 -26.08 -3.84
C GLN A 236 10.71 -25.46 -4.27
N LYS A 237 11.43 -26.12 -5.17
CA LYS A 237 12.73 -25.62 -5.64
C LYS A 237 13.01 -25.90 -7.10
N ILE A 238 13.83 -25.04 -7.69
CA ILE A 238 14.36 -25.17 -9.04
C ILE A 238 15.88 -25.25 -8.93
N VAL A 239 16.47 -26.25 -9.56
CA VAL A 239 17.91 -26.51 -9.50
C VAL A 239 18.49 -26.37 -10.90
N LEU A 240 19.38 -25.41 -11.07
CA LEU A 240 20.16 -25.20 -12.29
C LEU A 240 21.54 -25.82 -12.12
N PHE A 241 21.95 -26.62 -13.09
CA PHE A 241 23.30 -27.16 -13.20
C PHE A 241 24.05 -26.34 -14.23
N VAL A 242 25.07 -25.61 -13.79
CA VAL A 242 25.85 -24.69 -14.60
C VAL A 242 27.26 -25.24 -14.71
N ASP A 243 27.68 -25.56 -15.94
CA ASP A 243 29.04 -25.97 -16.20
C ASP A 243 29.92 -24.73 -16.15
N THR A 244 30.90 -24.74 -15.25
CA THR A 244 31.93 -23.71 -15.18
C THR A 244 33.23 -24.32 -15.68
N PRO A 245 33.95 -23.66 -16.62
CA PRO A 245 35.29 -24.10 -16.99
C PRO A 245 36.24 -23.82 -15.82
N ILE A 246 36.31 -24.74 -14.85
CA ILE A 246 37.20 -24.60 -13.71
C ILE A 246 38.64 -24.81 -14.20
N SER A 247 39.50 -23.80 -14.01
CA SER A 247 40.93 -23.94 -14.31
C SER A 247 41.52 -25.11 -13.50
N PRO A 248 42.53 -25.83 -14.04
CA PRO A 248 43.16 -26.93 -13.32
C PRO A 248 43.62 -26.53 -11.90
N GLU A 249 44.19 -25.33 -11.77
CA GLU A 249 44.66 -24.77 -10.49
C GLU A 249 43.54 -24.63 -9.45
N LYS A 250 42.38 -24.12 -9.86
CA LYS A 250 41.23 -23.93 -8.98
C LYS A 250 40.59 -25.27 -8.59
N ARG A 251 40.63 -26.28 -9.49
CA ARG A 251 40.26 -27.67 -9.16
C ARG A 251 41.17 -28.27 -8.09
N TYR A 252 42.49 -28.09 -8.22
CA TYR A 252 43.44 -28.59 -7.23
C TYR A 252 43.27 -27.90 -5.87
N ALA A 253 43.04 -26.59 -5.84
CA ALA A 253 42.80 -25.85 -4.60
C ALA A 253 41.52 -26.32 -3.88
N MET A 254 40.43 -26.53 -4.62
CA MET A 254 39.17 -27.04 -4.05
C MET A 254 39.31 -28.47 -3.52
N ALA A 255 40.00 -29.34 -4.27
CA ALA A 255 40.27 -30.71 -3.85
C ALA A 255 41.15 -30.77 -2.59
N ALA A 256 42.18 -29.92 -2.50
CA ALA A 256 43.01 -29.81 -1.29
C ALA A 256 42.19 -29.35 -0.08
N THR A 257 41.30 -28.37 -0.27
CA THR A 257 40.44 -27.86 0.82
C THR A 257 39.46 -28.93 1.32
N ALA A 258 38.86 -29.71 0.42
CA ALA A 258 37.96 -30.80 0.79
C ALA A 258 38.68 -31.97 1.49
N PHE A 259 39.91 -32.27 1.07
CA PHE A 259 40.77 -33.25 1.75
C PHE A 259 41.13 -32.80 3.17
N ASP A 260 41.52 -31.53 3.33
CA ASP A 260 41.87 -30.97 4.64
C ASP A 260 40.67 -30.88 5.60
N ALA A 261 39.45 -30.76 5.05
CA ALA A 261 38.20 -30.78 5.82
C ALA A 261 37.75 -32.19 6.24
N GLY A 262 38.36 -33.25 5.68
CA GLY A 262 37.99 -34.64 5.96
C GLY A 262 36.71 -35.11 5.25
N ASP A 263 36.29 -34.42 4.19
CA ASP A 263 35.09 -34.75 3.40
C ASP A 263 35.33 -35.86 2.35
N VAL A 264 36.55 -36.43 2.31
CA VAL A 264 36.98 -37.48 1.35
C VAL A 264 37.84 -38.54 2.05
#